data_AF-A0A1F5BTZ8-F1
#
_entry.id   AF-A0A1F5BTZ8-F1
#
_cell.length_a   1.000
_cell.length_b   1.000
_cell.length_c   1.000
_cell.angle_alpha   90.00
_cell.angle_beta   90.00
_cell.angle_gamma   90.00
#
_symmetry.space_group_name_H-M   'P 1'
#
loop_
_entity.id
_entity.type
_entity.pdbx_description
1 polymer ?
#
loop_
_entity_poly.entity_id
_entity_poly.type
_entity_poly.pdbx_seq_one_letter_code
_entity_poly.pdbx_strand_id
1 'polypeptide(L)'
;MINNRVLGRKLDPISSKIMATKINFEEIYQKAKEQLKGFGIKPIKDVGQILAIVQEVEVPEGKVMEMTQEIYIKLCLENGRDLNQARQSWVVASGNNFEEFVRNLINDSLNREGIMAIKGDQLKRHPKAKDIVQFLTLKANRRCTQKTTGVWPDSDIVVLTKDSKGTLKVFALLNCKTSDHSRNDAVLFWALALRDNNIKYCLMTQDLDKKFMKGDNDASGLRKKCEAYLDRVYTTHPLTTECSQICKLDFTKQDGANKLFEDLKMWRKEVVANFSDELLTKDDLLS
;
A
#
# COMPACT_ATOMS: atom_id res chain seq x y z
N MET A 1 3.25 17.34 -59.80
CA MET A 1 2.03 16.64 -59.36
C MET A 1 2.38 15.18 -59.14
N ILE A 2 2.27 14.77 -57.87
CA ILE A 2 2.26 13.42 -57.27
C ILE A 2 2.61 12.24 -58.19
N ASN A 3 3.71 11.53 -57.86
CA ASN A 3 3.72 10.08 -58.05
C ASN A 3 4.62 9.34 -57.04
N ASN A 4 4.10 8.22 -56.56
CA ASN A 4 4.61 7.35 -55.50
C ASN A 4 5.77 6.43 -55.94
N ARG A 5 6.46 5.89 -54.92
CA ARG A 5 7.30 4.66 -54.84
C ARG A 5 8.81 4.78 -55.01
N VAL A 6 9.50 4.76 -53.87
CA VAL A 6 10.78 4.06 -53.65
C VAL A 6 10.68 3.41 -52.25
N LEU A 7 10.31 2.13 -52.14
CA LEU A 7 11.21 0.97 -52.00
C LEU A 7 12.29 1.12 -50.91
N GLY A 8 12.14 0.30 -49.87
CA GLY A 8 13.28 -0.34 -49.20
C GLY A 8 13.91 0.40 -48.03
N ARG A 9 13.36 0.24 -46.83
CA ARG A 9 14.20 0.04 -45.63
C ARG A 9 13.78 -1.27 -44.96
N LYS A 10 14.72 -2.21 -44.96
CA LYS A 10 14.67 -3.43 -44.16
C LYS A 10 14.45 -3.00 -42.71
N LEU A 11 13.37 -3.50 -42.10
CA LEU A 11 13.22 -3.49 -40.66
C LEU A 11 14.31 -4.40 -40.10
N ASP A 12 15.13 -3.86 -39.19
CA ASP A 12 16.17 -4.61 -38.49
C ASP A 12 15.56 -5.79 -37.72
N PRO A 13 16.17 -6.99 -37.78
CA PRO A 13 15.67 -8.21 -37.13
C PRO A 13 16.01 -8.27 -35.64
N ILE A 14 15.92 -7.14 -34.93
CA ILE A 14 16.03 -7.08 -33.46
C ILE A 14 14.64 -6.95 -32.80
N SER A 15 13.58 -6.78 -33.60
CA SER A 15 12.18 -6.71 -33.11
C SER A 15 11.46 -8.07 -33.01
N SER A 16 12.16 -9.20 -33.09
CA SER A 16 11.54 -10.54 -33.14
C SER A 16 11.84 -11.45 -31.94
N LYS A 17 12.21 -10.90 -30.79
CA LYS A 17 12.32 -11.64 -29.51
C LYS A 17 11.63 -10.89 -28.37
N ILE A 18 10.36 -10.60 -28.53
CA ILE A 18 9.44 -10.62 -27.40
C ILE A 18 8.60 -11.86 -27.66
N MET A 19 9.00 -12.99 -27.08
CA MET A 19 8.11 -14.15 -27.01
C MET A 19 6.86 -13.66 -26.28
N ALA A 20 5.75 -13.52 -26.99
CA ALA A 20 4.45 -13.39 -26.37
C ALA A 20 4.14 -14.73 -25.71
N THR A 21 4.61 -14.91 -24.47
CA THR A 21 4.19 -16.00 -23.60
C THR A 21 2.68 -15.89 -23.52
N LYS A 22 1.97 -16.81 -24.16
CA LYS A 22 0.51 -16.81 -24.18
C LYS A 22 0.08 -17.18 -22.77
N ILE A 23 -0.20 -16.17 -21.95
CA ILE A 23 -0.59 -16.34 -20.55
C ILE A 23 -1.81 -17.25 -20.51
N ASN A 24 -1.64 -18.46 -19.98
CA ASN A 24 -2.69 -19.46 -19.94
C ASN A 24 -3.43 -19.36 -18.61
N PHE A 25 -4.51 -18.55 -18.58
CA PHE A 25 -5.35 -18.37 -17.40
C PHE A 25 -5.72 -19.69 -16.73
N GLU A 26 -6.14 -20.69 -17.52
CA GLU A 26 -6.66 -21.95 -16.98
C GLU A 26 -5.56 -22.75 -16.27
N GLU A 27 -4.33 -22.73 -16.78
CA GLU A 27 -3.19 -23.40 -16.15
C GLU A 27 -2.82 -22.77 -14.80
N ILE A 28 -2.73 -21.43 -14.75
CA ILE A 28 -2.46 -20.68 -13.50
C ILE A 28 -3.58 -20.93 -12.49
N TYR A 29 -4.83 -20.93 -12.96
CA TYR A 29 -5.99 -21.21 -12.15
C TYR A 29 -6.00 -22.62 -11.56
N GLN A 30 -5.70 -23.66 -12.35
CA GLN A 30 -5.61 -25.03 -11.84
C GLN A 30 -4.48 -25.17 -10.82
N LYS A 31 -3.30 -24.57 -11.10
CA LYS A 31 -2.19 -24.51 -10.14
C LYS A 31 -2.60 -23.86 -8.81
N ALA A 32 -3.33 -22.75 -8.86
CA ALA A 32 -3.87 -22.10 -7.66
C ALA A 32 -4.84 -23.02 -6.90
N LYS A 33 -5.78 -23.65 -7.60
CA LYS A 33 -6.78 -24.56 -7.02
C LYS A 33 -6.15 -25.74 -6.30
N GLU A 34 -5.11 -26.35 -6.87
CA GLU A 34 -4.40 -27.49 -6.28
C GLU A 34 -3.62 -27.09 -5.00
N GLN A 35 -3.02 -25.91 -4.98
CA GLN A 35 -2.20 -25.44 -3.87
C GLN A 35 -3.02 -24.87 -2.70
N LEU A 36 -4.22 -24.33 -2.97
CA LEU A 36 -5.11 -23.71 -1.98
C LEU A 36 -6.01 -24.73 -1.27
N LYS A 37 -5.41 -25.73 -0.60
CA LYS A 37 -6.15 -26.68 0.25
C LYS A 37 -6.79 -25.91 1.43
N GLY A 38 -8.13 -25.82 1.43
CA GLY A 38 -8.88 -25.08 2.45
C GLY A 38 -9.13 -23.60 2.12
N PHE A 39 -9.21 -23.26 0.82
CA PHE A 39 -9.62 -21.94 0.34
C PHE A 39 -10.86 -21.40 1.07
N GLY A 40 -10.86 -20.10 1.36
CA GLY A 40 -11.98 -19.39 1.97
C GLY A 40 -11.95 -19.35 3.51
N ILE A 41 -11.08 -20.13 4.16
CA ILE A 41 -10.87 -20.08 5.61
C ILE A 41 -10.03 -18.86 6.00
N LYS A 42 -8.99 -18.54 5.22
CA LYS A 42 -8.07 -17.41 5.47
C LYS A 42 -7.92 -16.54 4.23
N PRO A 43 -8.93 -15.72 3.87
CA PRO A 43 -8.97 -14.93 2.65
C PRO A 43 -7.70 -14.13 2.34
N ILE A 44 -7.09 -13.50 3.36
CA ILE A 44 -5.85 -12.70 3.22
C ILE A 44 -4.68 -13.58 2.77
N LYS A 45 -4.56 -14.78 3.36
CA LYS A 45 -3.52 -15.76 3.01
C LYS A 45 -3.77 -16.33 1.62
N ASP A 46 -5.04 -16.60 1.29
CA ASP A 46 -5.43 -17.12 -0.02
C ASP A 46 -5.03 -16.12 -1.13
N VAL A 47 -5.32 -14.82 -0.95
CA VAL A 47 -4.88 -13.78 -1.89
C VAL A 47 -3.37 -13.75 -2.04
N GLY A 48 -2.61 -13.79 -0.92
CA GLY A 48 -1.15 -13.77 -0.97
C GLY A 48 -0.57 -14.98 -1.71
N GLN A 49 -1.16 -16.17 -1.56
CA GLN A 49 -0.73 -17.37 -2.27
C GLN A 49 -1.06 -17.31 -3.76
N ILE A 50 -2.26 -16.82 -4.14
CA ILE A 50 -2.62 -16.61 -5.55
C ILE A 50 -1.65 -15.61 -6.19
N LEU A 51 -1.36 -14.50 -5.50
CA LEU A 51 -0.44 -13.48 -6.00
C LEU A 51 0.95 -14.06 -6.29
N ALA A 52 1.50 -14.85 -5.37
CA ALA A 52 2.79 -15.53 -5.56
C ALA A 52 2.76 -16.46 -6.78
N ILE A 53 1.69 -17.25 -6.94
CA ILE A 53 1.52 -18.15 -8.08
C ILE A 53 1.45 -17.37 -9.40
N VAL A 54 0.74 -16.24 -9.44
CA VAL A 54 0.63 -15.40 -10.64
C VAL A 54 1.98 -14.77 -11.00
N GLN A 55 2.75 -14.33 -10.01
CA GLN A 55 4.08 -13.73 -10.21
C GLN A 55 5.11 -14.75 -10.73
N GLU A 56 5.02 -16.01 -10.32
CA GLU A 56 5.90 -17.09 -10.82
C GLU A 56 5.74 -17.37 -12.32
N VAL A 57 4.59 -17.01 -12.91
CA VAL A 57 4.25 -17.34 -14.32
C VAL A 57 4.53 -16.16 -15.27
N GLU A 58 5.38 -15.21 -14.84
CA GLU A 58 5.84 -14.05 -15.62
C GLU A 58 4.69 -13.24 -16.27
N VAL A 59 3.54 -13.15 -15.59
CA VAL A 59 2.44 -12.29 -16.02
C VAL A 59 2.93 -10.84 -16.06
N PRO A 60 2.65 -10.06 -17.14
CA PRO A 60 3.02 -8.66 -17.21
C PRO A 60 2.56 -7.92 -15.97
N GLU A 61 3.43 -7.10 -15.37
CA GLU A 61 3.22 -6.47 -14.07
C GLU A 61 1.85 -5.79 -13.94
N GLY A 62 1.42 -5.06 -14.97
CA GLY A 62 0.12 -4.38 -15.02
C GLY A 62 -1.11 -5.30 -15.11
N LYS A 63 -0.93 -6.62 -15.19
CA LYS A 63 -1.98 -7.65 -15.26
C LYS A 63 -1.97 -8.59 -14.05
N VAL A 64 -0.95 -8.55 -13.20
CA VAL A 64 -0.80 -9.45 -12.04
C VAL A 64 -2.01 -9.36 -11.10
N MET A 65 -2.41 -8.15 -10.72
CA MET A 65 -3.54 -7.97 -9.78
C MET A 65 -4.89 -8.30 -10.42
N GLU A 66 -5.08 -8.03 -11.72
CA GLU A 66 -6.28 -8.39 -12.48
C GLU A 66 -6.43 -9.92 -12.52
N MET A 67 -5.37 -10.63 -12.89
CA MET A 67 -5.30 -12.10 -12.90
C MET A 67 -5.56 -12.70 -11.51
N THR A 68 -4.92 -12.13 -10.48
CA THR A 68 -5.10 -12.56 -9.08
C THR A 68 -6.56 -12.42 -8.64
N GLN A 69 -7.19 -11.30 -8.99
CA GLN A 69 -8.61 -11.05 -8.70
C GLN A 69 -9.52 -12.07 -9.40
N GLU A 70 -9.29 -12.32 -10.70
CA GLU A 70 -10.09 -13.26 -11.49
C GLU A 70 -10.02 -14.67 -10.92
N ILE A 71 -8.82 -15.15 -10.58
CA ILE A 71 -8.62 -16.46 -9.94
C ILE A 71 -9.35 -16.52 -8.58
N TYR A 72 -9.17 -15.51 -7.74
CA TYR A 72 -9.81 -15.46 -6.42
C TYR A 72 -11.34 -15.49 -6.51
N ILE A 73 -11.91 -14.69 -7.42
CA ILE A 73 -13.37 -14.66 -7.65
C ILE A 73 -13.85 -16.01 -8.17
N LYS A 74 -13.16 -16.62 -9.14
CA LYS A 74 -13.52 -17.94 -9.68
C LYS A 74 -13.55 -19.01 -8.57
N LEU A 75 -12.53 -19.04 -7.70
CA LEU A 75 -12.49 -19.95 -6.54
C LEU A 75 -13.62 -19.67 -5.52
N CYS A 76 -13.98 -18.41 -5.29
CA CYS A 76 -15.12 -18.05 -4.43
C CYS A 76 -16.45 -18.57 -4.99
N LEU A 77 -16.68 -18.42 -6.28
CA LEU A 77 -17.90 -18.89 -6.95
C LEU A 77 -18.03 -20.41 -6.88
N GLU A 78 -16.93 -21.15 -7.09
CA GLU A 78 -16.93 -22.61 -6.95
C GLU A 78 -17.19 -23.09 -5.51
N ASN A 79 -16.85 -22.28 -4.52
CA ASN A 79 -17.17 -22.54 -3.11
C ASN A 79 -18.57 -22.05 -2.71
N GLY A 80 -19.46 -21.80 -3.68
CA GLY A 80 -20.87 -21.51 -3.46
C GLY A 80 -21.19 -20.08 -3.03
N ARG A 81 -20.22 -19.15 -3.12
CA ARG A 81 -20.49 -17.72 -2.90
C ARG A 81 -21.09 -17.10 -4.15
N ASP A 82 -21.94 -16.09 -3.97
CA ASP A 82 -22.38 -15.27 -5.09
C ASP A 82 -21.29 -14.28 -5.54
N LEU A 83 -21.49 -13.68 -6.71
CA LEU A 83 -20.52 -12.74 -7.30
C LEU A 83 -20.29 -11.49 -6.45
N ASN A 84 -21.31 -10.97 -5.77
CA ASN A 84 -21.18 -9.78 -4.93
C ASN A 84 -20.39 -10.11 -3.65
N GLN A 85 -20.70 -11.25 -3.02
CA GLN A 85 -19.94 -11.75 -1.88
C GLN A 85 -18.48 -12.02 -2.25
N ALA A 86 -18.22 -12.62 -3.42
CA ALA A 86 -16.87 -12.86 -3.92
C ALA A 86 -16.09 -11.55 -4.12
N ARG A 87 -16.71 -10.55 -4.76
CA ARG A 87 -16.12 -9.21 -4.97
C ARG A 87 -15.85 -8.47 -3.67
N GLN A 88 -16.80 -8.47 -2.74
CA GLN A 88 -16.60 -7.84 -1.43
C GLN A 88 -15.49 -8.53 -0.64
N SER A 89 -15.45 -9.86 -0.68
CA SER A 89 -14.39 -10.64 -0.04
C SER A 89 -13.02 -10.33 -0.65
N TRP A 90 -12.93 -10.17 -1.97
CA TRP A 90 -11.70 -9.76 -2.66
C TRP A 90 -11.23 -8.38 -2.19
N VAL A 91 -12.13 -7.39 -2.15
CA VAL A 91 -11.79 -6.01 -1.74
C VAL A 91 -11.19 -6.00 -0.33
N VAL A 92 -11.78 -6.73 0.60
CA VAL A 92 -11.28 -6.81 1.99
C VAL A 92 -9.96 -7.59 2.05
N ALA A 93 -9.88 -8.74 1.38
CA ALA A 93 -8.71 -9.60 1.45
C ALA A 93 -7.47 -8.98 0.78
N SER A 94 -7.62 -8.39 -0.41
CA SER A 94 -6.53 -7.72 -1.13
C SER A 94 -6.02 -6.47 -0.40
N GLY A 95 -6.92 -5.65 0.16
CA GLY A 95 -6.54 -4.49 0.97
C GLY A 95 -5.71 -4.89 2.19
N ASN A 96 -6.20 -5.86 2.97
CA ASN A 96 -5.48 -6.35 4.16
C ASN A 96 -4.16 -7.04 3.80
N ASN A 97 -4.09 -7.75 2.67
CA ASN A 97 -2.86 -8.37 2.20
C ASN A 97 -1.80 -7.32 1.85
N PHE A 98 -2.19 -6.26 1.15
CA PHE A 98 -1.28 -5.15 0.81
C PHE A 98 -0.77 -4.42 2.07
N GLU A 99 -1.65 -4.16 3.03
CA GLU A 99 -1.26 -3.59 4.33
C GLU A 99 -0.27 -4.48 5.09
N GLU A 100 -0.52 -5.79 5.16
CA GLU A 100 0.39 -6.74 5.81
C GLU A 100 1.74 -6.82 5.13
N PHE A 101 1.76 -6.81 3.79
CA PHE A 101 2.96 -6.78 3.00
C PHE A 101 3.81 -5.53 3.32
N VAL A 102 3.23 -4.33 3.21
CA VAL A 102 3.95 -3.07 3.48
C VAL A 102 4.46 -3.03 4.92
N ARG A 103 3.65 -3.45 5.89
CA ARG A 103 4.04 -3.49 7.30
C ARG A 103 5.22 -4.44 7.53
N ASN A 104 5.18 -5.64 6.96
CA ASN A 104 6.28 -6.61 7.09
C ASN A 104 7.55 -6.09 6.41
N LEU A 105 7.42 -5.56 5.19
CA LEU A 105 8.53 -4.97 4.44
C LEU A 105 9.30 -3.91 5.24
N ILE A 106 8.57 -2.99 5.91
CA ILE A 106 9.18 -1.97 6.77
C ILE A 106 9.89 -2.61 7.97
N ASN A 107 9.24 -3.54 8.66
CA ASN A 107 9.83 -4.17 9.84
C ASN A 107 11.06 -5.01 9.50
N ASP A 108 11.01 -5.79 8.42
CA ASP A 108 12.14 -6.63 8.00
C ASP A 108 13.37 -5.77 7.65
N SER A 109 13.13 -4.56 7.11
CA SER A 109 14.19 -3.66 6.67
C SER A 109 14.69 -2.73 7.77
N LEU A 110 13.82 -2.18 8.61
CA LEU A 110 14.13 -1.03 9.48
C LEU A 110 14.00 -1.31 10.98
N ASN A 111 13.49 -2.48 11.39
CA ASN A 111 13.27 -2.74 12.81
C ASN A 111 14.59 -2.80 13.60
N ARG A 112 15.66 -3.33 12.98
CA ARG A 112 17.02 -3.33 13.54
C ARG A 112 17.63 -1.94 13.67
N GLU A 113 17.07 -0.96 12.99
CA GLU A 113 17.45 0.44 13.12
C GLU A 113 16.53 1.18 14.10
N GLY A 114 15.63 0.51 14.83
CA GLY A 114 14.73 1.13 15.80
C GLY A 114 13.47 1.77 15.20
N ILE A 115 13.05 1.34 13.99
CA ILE A 115 11.80 1.77 13.35
C ILE A 115 10.84 0.58 13.23
N MET A 116 9.68 0.67 13.86
CA MET A 116 8.67 -0.38 13.84
C MET A 116 7.39 0.09 13.15
N ALA A 117 6.82 -0.75 12.29
CA ALA A 117 5.50 -0.58 11.71
C ALA A 117 4.48 -1.53 12.35
N ILE A 118 3.38 -0.99 12.87
CA ILE A 118 2.29 -1.75 13.50
C ILE A 118 0.95 -1.38 12.86
N LYS A 119 0.01 -2.33 12.79
CA LYS A 119 -1.35 -2.03 12.34
C LYS A 119 -2.04 -1.04 13.29
N GLY A 120 -2.74 -0.05 12.75
CA GLY A 120 -3.38 0.99 13.57
C GLY A 120 -4.44 0.42 14.52
N ASP A 121 -5.21 -0.56 14.08
CA ASP A 121 -6.25 -1.23 14.88
C ASP A 121 -5.67 -2.09 16.01
N GLN A 122 -4.49 -2.68 15.79
CA GLN A 122 -3.73 -3.43 16.79
C GLN A 122 -3.17 -2.47 17.84
N LEU A 123 -2.56 -1.36 17.42
CA LEU A 123 -2.03 -0.35 18.32
C LEU A 123 -3.14 0.26 19.20
N LYS A 124 -4.28 0.60 18.59
CA LYS A 124 -5.45 1.16 19.30
C LYS A 124 -5.95 0.27 20.44
N ARG A 125 -5.85 -1.05 20.28
CA ARG A 125 -6.27 -2.05 21.27
C ARG A 125 -5.19 -2.36 22.31
N HIS A 126 -3.97 -1.85 22.12
CA HIS A 126 -2.84 -2.20 22.96
C HIS A 126 -2.85 -1.43 24.30
N PRO A 127 -2.88 -2.09 25.47
CA PRO A 127 -3.05 -1.41 26.77
C PRO A 127 -1.95 -0.40 27.12
N LYS A 128 -0.73 -0.60 26.61
CA LYS A 128 0.42 0.29 26.84
C LYS A 128 0.56 1.40 25.80
N ALA A 129 -0.16 1.32 24.69
CA ALA A 129 -0.14 2.37 23.68
C ALA A 129 -1.09 3.54 24.03
N LYS A 130 -1.64 3.60 25.25
CA LYS A 130 -2.64 4.59 25.66
C LYS A 130 -2.22 6.03 25.36
N ASP A 131 -0.97 6.38 25.61
CA ASP A 131 -0.48 7.74 25.39
C ASP A 131 -0.39 8.07 23.91
N ILE A 132 0.11 7.16 23.08
CA ILE A 132 0.13 7.30 21.62
C ILE A 132 -1.31 7.36 21.09
N VAL A 133 -2.18 6.50 21.61
CA VAL A 133 -3.59 6.45 21.21
C VAL A 133 -4.29 7.76 21.56
N GLN A 134 -4.05 8.29 22.75
CA GLN A 134 -4.59 9.57 23.18
C GLN A 134 -4.03 10.74 22.35
N PHE A 135 -2.73 10.73 22.07
CA PHE A 135 -2.04 11.76 21.28
C PHE A 135 -2.58 11.85 19.85
N LEU A 136 -2.84 10.71 19.21
CA LEU A 136 -3.38 10.63 17.86
C LEU A 136 -4.91 10.84 17.80
N THR A 137 -5.62 10.67 18.92
CA THR A 137 -7.08 10.82 18.96
C THR A 137 -7.47 12.28 18.93
N LEU A 138 -8.18 12.69 17.86
CA LEU A 138 -8.71 14.04 17.75
C LEU A 138 -9.91 14.26 18.67
N LYS A 139 -9.98 15.43 19.28
CA LYS A 139 -11.17 15.88 20.03
C LYS A 139 -12.25 16.31 19.05
N ALA A 140 -13.40 15.64 19.07
CA ALA A 140 -14.56 15.98 18.25
C ALA A 140 -15.74 16.41 19.12
N ASN A 141 -16.20 17.65 18.93
CA ASN A 141 -17.36 18.18 19.62
C ASN A 141 -18.65 17.78 18.89
N ARG A 142 -19.46 16.91 19.52
CA ARG A 142 -20.75 16.47 19.01
C ARG A 142 -21.83 17.49 19.37
N ARG A 143 -22.13 18.39 18.43
CA ARG A 143 -23.12 19.47 18.58
C ARG A 143 -24.50 18.97 19.00
N CYS A 144 -24.94 17.83 18.50
CA CYS A 144 -26.27 17.28 18.84
C CYS A 144 -26.40 16.90 20.32
N THR A 145 -25.31 16.45 20.96
CA THR A 145 -25.33 15.97 22.35
C THR A 145 -24.61 16.92 23.31
N GLN A 146 -24.00 18.00 22.81
CA GLN A 146 -23.12 18.90 23.57
C GLN A 146 -22.03 18.15 24.34
N LYS A 147 -21.51 17.05 23.75
CA LYS A 147 -20.45 16.22 24.34
C LYS A 147 -19.23 16.21 23.44
N THR A 148 -18.04 16.16 24.03
CA THR A 148 -16.79 15.92 23.30
C THR A 148 -16.50 14.42 23.29
N THR A 149 -16.09 13.90 22.15
CA THR A 149 -15.64 12.50 21.99
C THR A 149 -14.25 12.49 21.35
N GLY A 150 -13.55 11.36 21.45
CA GLY A 150 -12.35 11.10 20.68
C GLY A 150 -12.70 10.48 19.32
N VAL A 151 -12.00 10.88 18.27
CA VAL A 151 -12.04 10.19 16.96
C VAL A 151 -10.62 9.77 16.60
N TRP A 152 -10.46 8.46 16.43
CA TRP A 152 -9.20 7.85 16.02
C TRP A 152 -8.99 8.04 14.51
N PRO A 153 -7.79 8.43 14.06
CA PRO A 153 -7.49 8.53 12.64
C PRO A 153 -7.63 7.19 11.94
N ASP A 154 -8.22 7.20 10.76
CA ASP A 154 -8.17 6.05 9.86
C ASP A 154 -6.73 5.94 9.37
N SER A 155 -5.99 5.01 9.94
CA SER A 155 -4.58 4.77 9.63
C SER A 155 -4.36 3.27 9.64
N ASP A 156 -3.98 2.74 8.48
CA ASP A 156 -3.77 1.31 8.32
C ASP A 156 -2.49 0.88 9.05
N ILE A 157 -1.42 1.68 8.94
CA ILE A 157 -0.12 1.43 9.59
C ILE A 157 0.34 2.68 10.36
N VAL A 158 0.79 2.45 11.60
CA VAL A 158 1.46 3.44 12.45
C VAL A 158 2.93 3.09 12.52
N VAL A 159 3.80 4.08 12.28
CA VAL A 159 5.26 3.90 12.34
C VAL A 159 5.80 4.57 13.60
N LEU A 160 6.55 3.78 14.38
CA LEU A 160 7.02 4.08 15.72
C LEU A 160 8.54 4.05 15.80
N THR A 161 9.08 4.84 16.72
CA THR A 161 10.48 4.79 17.18
C THR A 161 10.50 4.93 18.71
N LYS A 162 11.64 4.64 19.35
CA LYS A 162 11.91 5.11 20.72
C LYS A 162 12.65 6.43 20.68
N ASP A 163 12.40 7.27 21.68
CA ASP A 163 13.32 8.35 22.05
C ASP A 163 14.46 7.83 22.94
N SER A 164 15.42 8.69 23.24
CA SER A 164 16.60 8.39 24.06
C SER A 164 16.28 8.01 25.52
N LYS A 165 15.03 8.17 25.95
CA LYS A 165 14.53 7.77 27.26
C LYS A 165 13.75 6.46 27.20
N GLY A 166 13.72 5.80 26.04
CA GLY A 166 12.97 4.57 25.80
C GLY A 166 11.48 4.77 25.62
N THR A 167 10.98 6.01 25.48
CA THR A 167 9.55 6.27 25.27
C THR A 167 9.19 6.07 23.80
N LEU A 168 8.16 5.29 23.53
CA LEU A 168 7.65 5.12 22.17
C LEU A 168 7.04 6.43 21.63
N LYS A 169 7.39 6.78 20.40
CA LYS A 169 6.91 7.95 19.67
C LYS A 169 6.41 7.52 18.30
N VAL A 170 5.25 8.03 17.91
CA VAL A 170 4.78 7.97 16.52
C VAL A 170 5.42 9.09 15.73
N PHE A 171 5.87 8.79 14.50
CA PHE A 171 6.41 9.82 13.60
C PHE A 171 5.82 9.78 12.19
N ALA A 172 5.20 8.67 11.79
CA ALA A 172 4.51 8.58 10.51
C ALA A 172 3.26 7.69 10.57
N LEU A 173 2.28 8.00 9.72
CA LEU A 173 1.08 7.21 9.46
C LEU A 173 1.03 6.88 7.96
N LEU A 174 0.83 5.61 7.63
CA LEU A 174 0.72 5.13 6.26
C LEU A 174 -0.69 4.55 6.05
N ASN A 175 -1.37 5.02 5.01
CA ASN A 175 -2.63 4.43 4.56
C ASN A 175 -2.39 3.59 3.30
N CYS A 176 -2.75 2.32 3.34
CA CYS A 176 -2.59 1.37 2.25
C CYS A 176 -3.93 1.22 1.50
N LYS A 177 -3.99 1.65 0.24
CA LYS A 177 -5.19 1.55 -0.59
C LYS A 177 -4.86 0.86 -1.91
N THR A 178 -5.62 -0.15 -2.31
CA THR A 178 -5.36 -0.85 -3.58
C THR A 178 -5.90 -0.07 -4.78
N SER A 179 -7.02 0.64 -4.61
CA SER A 179 -7.64 1.51 -5.61
C SER A 179 -8.16 2.80 -4.99
N ASP A 180 -8.36 3.83 -5.81
CA ASP A 180 -9.06 5.05 -5.42
C ASP A 180 -10.59 4.90 -5.47
N HIS A 181 -11.20 5.26 -4.34
CA HIS A 181 -12.63 5.42 -4.13
C HIS A 181 -12.83 6.64 -3.20
N SER A 182 -14.08 7.01 -2.88
CA SER A 182 -14.40 8.12 -1.97
C SER A 182 -13.69 8.09 -0.60
N ARG A 183 -13.06 6.97 -0.23
CA ARG A 183 -12.21 6.80 0.95
C ARG A 183 -10.93 7.63 0.92
N ASN A 184 -10.43 8.07 -0.24
CA ASN A 184 -9.22 8.89 -0.30
C ASN A 184 -9.45 10.33 0.21
N ASP A 185 -10.68 10.84 0.17
CA ASP A 185 -11.00 12.11 0.84
C ASP A 185 -10.87 11.99 2.36
N ALA A 186 -11.08 10.80 2.95
CA ALA A 186 -10.84 10.58 4.38
C ALA A 186 -9.33 10.61 4.72
N VAL A 187 -8.48 10.03 3.86
CA VAL A 187 -7.01 10.12 3.99
C VAL A 187 -6.56 11.57 4.01
N LEU A 188 -7.09 12.39 3.08
CA LEU A 188 -6.77 13.83 3.01
C LEU A 188 -7.28 14.61 4.23
N PHE A 189 -8.48 14.30 4.71
CA PHE A 189 -9.01 14.88 5.94
C PHE A 189 -8.07 14.63 7.13
N TRP A 190 -7.62 13.39 7.31
CA TRP A 190 -6.73 13.03 8.42
C TRP A 190 -5.36 13.67 8.31
N ALA A 191 -4.79 13.75 7.09
CA ALA A 191 -3.54 14.46 6.85
C ALA A 191 -3.62 15.93 7.26
N LEU A 192 -4.73 16.61 6.93
CA LEU A 192 -4.97 18.00 7.36
C LEU A 192 -5.16 18.09 8.88
N ALA A 193 -5.95 17.19 9.45
CA ALA A 193 -6.34 17.26 10.85
C ALA A 193 -5.20 16.90 11.83
N LEU A 194 -4.19 16.15 11.37
CA LEU A 194 -3.00 15.78 12.15
C LEU A 194 -1.76 16.60 11.81
N ARG A 195 -1.85 17.56 10.89
CA ARG A 195 -0.71 18.35 10.41
C ARG A 195 0.06 19.03 11.53
N ASP A 196 -0.65 19.57 12.52
CA ASP A 196 -0.05 20.29 13.65
C ASP A 196 0.63 19.36 14.68
N ASN A 197 0.36 18.05 14.63
CA ASN A 197 0.99 17.08 15.51
C ASN A 197 2.43 16.74 15.08
N ASN A 198 2.93 17.33 13.99
CA ASN A 198 4.22 17.02 13.37
C ASN A 198 4.37 15.53 13.04
N ILE A 199 3.29 14.90 12.55
CA ILE A 199 3.28 13.49 12.14
C ILE A 199 3.19 13.45 10.62
N LYS A 200 4.08 12.67 10.01
CA LYS A 200 4.08 12.51 8.55
C LYS A 200 2.94 11.62 8.11
N TYR A 201 2.20 12.02 7.09
CA TYR A 201 1.00 11.33 6.66
C TYR A 201 1.09 10.98 5.17
N CYS A 202 1.05 9.68 4.86
CA CYS A 202 1.32 9.19 3.52
C CYS A 202 0.26 8.22 3.01
N LEU A 203 0.16 8.17 1.69
CA LEU A 203 -0.64 7.16 0.96
C LEU A 203 0.31 6.15 0.30
N MET A 204 0.11 4.88 0.60
CA MET A 204 0.67 3.74 -0.11
C MET A 204 -0.43 3.20 -1.02
N THR A 205 -0.20 3.12 -2.33
CA THR A 205 -1.25 2.68 -3.25
C THR A 205 -0.79 1.71 -4.33
N GLN A 206 -1.63 0.74 -4.69
CA GLN A 206 -1.41 -0.06 -5.90
C GLN A 206 -1.90 0.65 -7.18
N ASP A 207 -2.64 1.76 -7.02
CA ASP A 207 -3.20 2.61 -8.08
C ASP A 207 -3.87 1.80 -9.21
N LEU A 208 -4.67 0.79 -8.85
CA LEU A 208 -5.35 -0.08 -9.82
C LEU A 208 -6.28 0.68 -10.78
N ASP A 209 -6.73 1.87 -10.39
CA ASP A 209 -7.59 2.76 -11.16
C ASP A 209 -6.86 3.97 -11.75
N LYS A 210 -5.52 3.95 -11.74
CA LYS A 210 -4.64 4.74 -12.61
C LYS A 210 -4.73 6.26 -12.38
N LYS A 211 -4.96 6.67 -11.14
CA LYS A 211 -5.08 8.09 -10.75
C LYS A 211 -3.74 8.81 -10.68
N PHE A 212 -2.64 8.09 -10.49
CA PHE A 212 -1.30 8.65 -10.36
C PHE A 212 -0.43 8.47 -11.62
N MET A 213 -0.93 7.77 -12.64
CA MET A 213 -0.22 7.60 -13.93
C MET A 213 0.24 8.92 -14.57
N LYS A 214 -0.65 9.91 -14.63
CA LYS A 214 -0.40 11.18 -15.35
C LYS A 214 0.08 12.28 -14.40
N GLY A 215 1.09 13.05 -14.83
CA GLY A 215 1.65 14.22 -14.13
C GLY A 215 0.95 15.55 -14.43
N ASP A 216 1.60 16.65 -14.06
CA ASP A 216 1.05 18.02 -13.94
C ASP A 216 0.03 18.44 -15.00
N ASN A 217 0.32 18.20 -16.28
CA ASN A 217 -0.54 18.66 -17.39
C ASN A 217 -1.89 17.92 -17.46
N ASP A 218 -1.96 16.70 -16.95
CA ASP A 218 -3.15 15.83 -17.01
C ASP A 218 -3.43 15.12 -15.66
N ALA A 219 -2.91 15.67 -14.56
CA ALA A 219 -3.03 15.05 -13.24
C ALA A 219 -4.50 14.96 -12.81
N SER A 220 -4.87 13.79 -12.28
CA SER A 220 -6.21 13.59 -11.73
C SER A 220 -6.47 14.54 -10.56
N GLY A 221 -7.75 14.83 -10.28
CA GLY A 221 -8.13 15.64 -9.12
C GLY A 221 -7.62 15.07 -7.80
N LEU A 222 -7.59 13.73 -7.67
CA LEU A 222 -6.99 13.08 -6.51
C LEU A 222 -5.49 13.36 -6.42
N ARG A 223 -4.74 13.13 -7.52
CA ARG A 223 -3.28 13.34 -7.52
C ARG A 223 -2.93 14.75 -7.07
N LYS A 224 -3.59 15.77 -7.61
CA LYS A 224 -3.40 17.18 -7.22
C LYS A 224 -3.62 17.41 -5.73
N LYS A 225 -4.69 16.85 -5.16
CA LYS A 225 -4.96 16.95 -3.71
C LYS A 225 -3.88 16.23 -2.89
N CYS A 226 -3.48 15.03 -3.30
CA CYS A 226 -2.44 14.27 -2.62
C CYS A 226 -1.09 14.99 -2.62
N GLU A 227 -0.68 15.55 -3.75
CA GLU A 227 0.53 16.38 -3.87
C GLU A 227 0.49 17.62 -2.96
N ALA A 228 -0.70 18.22 -2.79
CA ALA A 228 -0.87 19.42 -1.97
C ALA A 228 -0.93 19.14 -0.46
N TYR A 229 -1.44 17.97 -0.05
CA TYR A 229 -1.83 17.74 1.34
C TYR A 229 -1.12 16.60 2.06
N LEU A 230 -0.57 15.63 1.33
CA LEU A 230 0.18 14.50 1.92
C LEU A 230 1.68 14.77 1.91
N ASP A 231 2.40 14.21 2.87
CA ASP A 231 3.88 14.28 2.91
C ASP A 231 4.49 13.47 1.76
N ARG A 232 3.88 12.32 1.44
CA ARG A 232 4.24 11.50 0.27
C ARG A 232 3.09 10.61 -0.20
N VAL A 233 3.10 10.30 -1.48
CA VAL A 233 2.40 9.15 -2.06
C VAL A 233 3.42 8.19 -2.63
N TYR A 234 3.29 6.93 -2.25
CA TYR A 234 4.02 5.83 -2.85
C TYR A 234 3.07 4.99 -3.68
N THR A 235 3.43 4.67 -4.91
CA THR A 235 2.60 3.84 -5.78
C THR A 235 3.40 2.70 -6.39
N THR A 236 2.79 1.53 -6.48
CA THR A 236 3.38 0.37 -7.18
C THR A 236 3.00 0.32 -8.67
N HIS A 237 2.31 1.33 -9.20
CA HIS A 237 1.91 1.29 -10.59
C HIS A 237 3.11 1.65 -11.50
N PRO A 238 3.51 0.76 -12.45
CA PRO A 238 4.77 0.89 -13.17
C PRO A 238 4.86 2.15 -14.05
N LEU A 239 3.70 2.61 -14.54
CA LEU A 239 3.56 3.76 -15.44
C LEU A 239 3.31 5.09 -14.71
N THR A 240 3.50 5.15 -13.39
CA THR A 240 3.39 6.41 -12.65
C THR A 240 4.42 7.43 -13.10
N THR A 241 3.96 8.65 -13.38
CA THR A 241 4.83 9.82 -13.56
C THR A 241 5.22 10.36 -12.18
N GLU A 242 6.49 10.22 -11.79
CA GLU A 242 6.98 10.65 -10.48
C GLU A 242 7.16 12.17 -10.38
N CYS A 243 7.13 12.67 -9.14
CA CYS A 243 7.53 14.03 -8.78
C CYS A 243 8.07 14.02 -7.34
N SER A 244 8.36 15.19 -6.76
CA SER A 244 8.83 15.26 -5.37
C SER A 244 7.85 14.67 -4.35
N GLN A 245 6.55 14.61 -4.63
CA GLN A 245 5.52 14.12 -3.72
C GLN A 245 5.04 12.71 -4.07
N ILE A 246 5.14 12.31 -5.34
CA ILE A 246 4.67 11.01 -5.83
C ILE A 246 5.89 10.17 -6.24
N CYS A 247 6.15 9.10 -5.50
CA CYS A 247 7.26 8.18 -5.74
C CYS A 247 6.74 6.80 -6.15
N LYS A 248 7.43 6.17 -7.09
CA LYS A 248 7.14 4.80 -7.51
C LYS A 248 7.94 3.81 -6.66
N LEU A 249 7.28 2.73 -6.24
CA LEU A 249 7.92 1.59 -5.61
C LEU A 249 7.84 0.38 -6.53
N ASP A 250 8.93 -0.36 -6.62
CA ASP A 250 9.05 -1.53 -7.48
C ASP A 250 9.53 -2.73 -6.67
N PHE A 251 8.60 -3.45 -6.05
CA PHE A 251 8.93 -4.58 -5.17
C PHE A 251 9.48 -5.80 -5.93
N THR A 252 9.59 -5.75 -7.27
CA THR A 252 10.29 -6.77 -8.05
C THR A 252 11.81 -6.58 -8.00
N LYS A 253 12.27 -5.39 -7.63
CA LYS A 253 13.69 -5.06 -7.49
C LYS A 253 14.09 -5.05 -6.02
N GLN A 254 15.33 -5.47 -5.76
CA GLN A 254 15.89 -5.50 -4.40
C GLN A 254 15.90 -4.11 -3.73
N ASP A 255 16.07 -3.05 -4.50
CA ASP A 255 16.15 -1.66 -4.07
C ASP A 255 14.85 -0.86 -4.29
N GLY A 256 13.80 -1.48 -4.83
CA GLY A 256 12.62 -0.74 -5.26
C GLY A 256 11.72 -0.23 -4.12
N ALA A 257 12.07 -0.51 -2.86
CA ALA A 257 11.48 0.09 -1.67
C ALA A 257 12.36 1.17 -1.02
N ASN A 258 13.58 1.42 -1.53
CA ASN A 258 14.58 2.28 -0.88
C ASN A 258 14.05 3.69 -0.60
N LYS A 259 13.28 4.27 -1.54
CA LYS A 259 12.75 5.62 -1.34
C LYS A 259 11.86 5.73 -0.11
N LEU A 260 11.01 4.72 0.14
CA LEU A 260 10.20 4.64 1.36
C LEU A 260 11.09 4.56 2.61
N PHE A 261 12.13 3.73 2.57
CA PHE A 261 13.03 3.55 3.70
C PHE A 261 13.84 4.80 4.03
N GLU A 262 14.38 5.46 3.01
CA GLU A 262 15.11 6.74 3.14
C GLU A 262 14.22 7.81 3.76
N ASP A 263 12.99 7.94 3.26
CA ASP A 263 12.03 8.92 3.76
C ASP A 263 11.62 8.62 5.21
N LEU A 264 11.37 7.35 5.57
CA LEU A 264 11.08 6.98 6.97
C LEU A 264 12.25 7.31 7.91
N LYS A 265 13.49 7.05 7.49
CA LYS A 265 14.70 7.40 8.27
C LYS A 265 14.85 8.91 8.41
N MET A 266 14.58 9.67 7.35
CA MET A 266 14.62 11.13 7.35
C MET A 266 13.53 11.70 8.28
N TRP A 267 12.28 11.26 8.12
CA TRP A 267 11.16 11.71 8.92
C TRP A 267 11.32 11.39 10.40
N ARG A 268 11.91 10.24 10.75
CA ARG A 268 12.26 9.94 12.13
C ARG A 268 13.15 11.02 12.73
N LYS A 269 14.19 11.45 12.01
CA LYS A 269 15.11 12.52 12.46
C LYS A 269 14.40 13.86 12.60
N GLU A 270 13.48 14.18 11.68
CA GLU A 270 12.72 15.43 11.69
C GLU A 270 11.73 15.52 12.85
N VAL A 271 11.06 14.40 13.18
CA VAL A 271 9.96 14.38 14.16
C VAL A 271 10.44 14.05 15.57
N VAL A 272 11.41 13.14 15.70
CA VAL A 272 11.93 12.64 16.97
C VAL A 272 13.45 12.84 17.00
N ALA A 273 13.91 14.08 17.18
CA ALA A 273 15.33 14.43 17.05
C ALA A 273 16.27 13.62 17.98
N ASN A 274 15.78 13.19 19.14
CA ASN A 274 16.53 12.38 20.12
C ASN A 274 16.15 10.89 20.06
N PHE A 275 15.99 10.30 18.86
CA PHE A 275 15.63 8.89 18.71
C PHE A 275 16.72 7.92 19.21
N SER A 276 16.31 6.70 19.51
CA SER A 276 17.20 5.55 19.79
C SER A 276 17.21 4.58 18.60
N ASP A 277 18.37 4.02 18.28
CA ASP A 277 18.52 2.94 17.29
C ASP A 277 18.36 1.54 17.92
N GLU A 278 17.96 1.46 19.20
CA GLU A 278 17.63 0.19 19.84
C GLU A 278 16.56 -0.57 19.04
N LEU A 279 16.82 -1.85 18.80
CA LEU A 279 15.88 -2.76 18.17
C LEU A 279 14.54 -2.69 18.88
N LEU A 280 13.49 -2.44 18.11
CA LEU A 280 12.13 -2.51 18.59
C LEU A 280 11.60 -3.94 18.44
N THR A 281 11.04 -4.47 19.51
CA THR A 281 10.40 -5.77 19.57
C THR A 281 8.93 -5.57 19.88
N LYS A 282 8.10 -6.58 19.58
CA LYS A 282 6.70 -6.53 20.01
C LYS A 282 6.59 -6.44 21.54
N ASP A 283 7.61 -6.88 22.26
CA ASP A 283 7.70 -6.79 23.71
C ASP A 283 7.98 -5.36 24.20
N ASP A 284 8.48 -4.48 23.34
CA ASP A 284 8.58 -3.05 23.65
C ASP A 284 7.22 -2.36 23.67
N LEU A 285 6.21 -2.96 23.04
CA LEU A 285 4.81 -2.58 23.29
C LEU A 285 4.32 -3.13 24.63
N LEU A 286 5.04 -4.07 25.27
CA LEU A 286 4.74 -4.75 26.53
C LEU A 286 5.58 -4.27 27.72
N SER A 287 6.45 -3.25 27.59
CA SER A 287 7.15 -2.58 28.72
C SER A 287 6.56 -1.21 29.03
#